data_AF-A0A6N4ARJ6-F1
#
_entry.id   AF-A0A6N4ARJ6-F1
#
_cell.length_a   1.000
_cell.length_b   1.000
_cell.length_c   1.000
_cell.angle_alpha   90.00
_cell.angle_beta   90.00
_cell.angle_gamma   90.00
#
_symmetry.space_group_name_H-M   'P 1'
#
loop_
_entity.id
_entity.type
_entity.pdbx_description
1 polymer ?
#
loop_
_entity_poly.entity_id
_entity_poly.type
_entity_poly.pdbx_seq_one_letter_code
_entity_poly.pdbx_strand_id
1 'polypeptide(L)'
;MNLIGKWKVKELPVYPEPGKMIFVAVEDFPKYITDEDLLNDYMQQASFIYEFCEDGTVETMMPIPEEMMEKAKEQGAKIKGNYGVIDTTVWKEEDGKIFYDTKINGTVMDEPVSSFAEIKEAEDGTIRFNAGFTVLERV
;
A
#
# COMPACT_ATOMS: atom_id res chain seq x y z
N MET A 1 2.01 -15.88 9.66
CA MET A 1 2.43 -14.49 9.42
C MET A 1 1.91 -13.61 10.55
N ASN A 2 2.75 -12.75 11.15
CA ASN A 2 2.29 -11.74 12.12
C ASN A 2 1.96 -10.43 11.37
N LEU A 3 0.76 -10.33 10.81
CA LEU A 3 0.37 -9.21 9.93
C LEU A 3 0.08 -7.91 10.68
N ILE A 4 -0.53 -8.00 11.87
CA ILE A 4 -1.01 -6.84 12.64
C ILE A 4 0.10 -5.85 12.91
N GLY A 5 -0.10 -4.57 12.59
CA GLY A 5 0.87 -3.49 12.82
C GLY A 5 1.06 -2.62 11.59
N LYS A 6 2.07 -1.73 11.68
CA LYS A 6 2.38 -0.76 10.62
C LYS A 6 3.44 -1.29 9.66
N TRP A 7 3.22 -1.00 8.39
CA TRP A 7 4.07 -1.39 7.28
C TRP A 7 4.27 -0.20 6.35
N LYS A 8 5.50 0.01 5.90
CA LYS A 8 5.86 1.06 4.93
C LYS A 8 6.22 0.45 3.58
N VAL A 9 6.09 1.23 2.52
CA VAL A 9 6.51 0.82 1.18
C VAL A 9 8.03 0.68 1.14
N LYS A 10 8.51 -0.52 0.79
CA LYS A 10 9.93 -0.83 0.56
C LYS A 10 10.27 -0.76 -0.92
N GLU A 11 9.43 -1.35 -1.78
CA GLU A 11 9.63 -1.41 -3.22
C GLU A 11 8.32 -1.22 -3.99
N LEU A 12 8.41 -0.56 -5.15
CA LEU A 12 7.32 -0.45 -6.12
C LEU A 12 7.79 -0.94 -7.51
N PRO A 13 6.85 -1.43 -8.34
CA PRO A 13 7.11 -1.78 -9.72
C PRO A 13 7.38 -0.52 -10.54
N VAL A 14 8.52 -0.47 -11.21
CA VAL A 14 8.90 0.57 -12.17
C VAL A 14 9.00 -0.06 -13.57
N TYR A 15 8.71 0.75 -14.58
CA TYR A 15 8.69 0.35 -15.99
C TYR A 15 9.75 1.13 -16.78
N PRO A 16 11.05 0.79 -16.64
CA PRO A 16 12.12 1.51 -17.33
C PRO A 16 12.04 1.37 -18.86
N GLU A 17 11.43 0.29 -19.35
CA GLU A 17 11.24 0.00 -20.77
C GLU A 17 9.83 -0.57 -20.99
N PRO A 18 9.19 -0.35 -22.17
CA PRO A 18 7.89 -0.93 -22.47
C PRO A 18 7.86 -2.45 -22.26
N GLY A 19 6.92 -2.92 -21.44
CA GLY A 19 6.74 -4.36 -21.16
C GLY A 19 7.72 -4.95 -20.14
N LYS A 20 8.65 -4.17 -19.59
CA LYS A 20 9.60 -4.62 -18.57
C LYS A 20 9.26 -4.00 -17.21
N MET A 21 8.75 -4.83 -16.30
CA MET A 21 8.50 -4.44 -14.91
C MET A 21 9.64 -4.93 -14.02
N ILE A 22 10.21 -4.04 -13.22
CA ILE A 22 11.18 -4.38 -12.17
C ILE A 22 10.71 -3.81 -10.83
N PHE A 23 10.96 -4.50 -9.73
CA PHE A 23 10.76 -3.92 -8.40
C PHE A 23 11.99 -3.09 -8.03
N VAL A 24 11.77 -1.86 -7.62
CA VAL A 24 12.83 -0.91 -7.27
C VAL A 24 12.60 -0.45 -5.84
N ALA A 25 13.66 -0.44 -5.03
CA ALA A 25 13.62 0.14 -3.69
C ALA A 25 13.33 1.64 -3.77
N VAL A 26 12.57 2.18 -2.81
CA VAL A 26 12.15 3.59 -2.83
C VAL A 26 13.34 4.56 -2.96
N GLU A 27 14.46 4.27 -2.28
CA GLU A 27 15.69 5.07 -2.34
C GLU A 27 16.37 5.10 -3.72
N ASP A 28 16.04 4.13 -4.58
CA ASP A 28 16.61 3.96 -5.90
C ASP A 28 15.73 4.49 -7.03
N PHE A 29 14.51 4.97 -6.77
CA PHE A 29 13.62 5.52 -7.81
C PHE A 29 14.28 6.55 -8.72
N PRO A 30 15.06 7.53 -8.22
CA PRO A 30 15.70 8.53 -9.10
C PRO A 30 16.70 7.94 -10.11
N LYS A 31 17.15 6.69 -9.92
CA LYS A 31 18.02 5.99 -10.89
C LYS A 31 17.24 5.46 -12.09
N TYR A 32 15.94 5.22 -11.94
CA TYR A 32 15.09 4.56 -12.95
C TYR A 32 13.97 5.45 -13.47
N ILE A 33 13.56 6.47 -12.72
CA ILE A 33 12.51 7.41 -13.07
C ILE A 33 13.15 8.79 -13.22
N THR A 34 13.36 9.21 -14.47
CA THR A 34 13.98 10.50 -14.79
C THR A 34 12.97 11.63 -14.99
N ASP A 35 11.70 11.29 -15.22
CA ASP A 35 10.61 12.25 -15.30
C ASP A 35 10.25 12.72 -13.88
N GLU A 36 10.33 14.02 -13.63
CA GLU A 36 10.18 14.60 -12.30
C GLU A 36 8.74 14.50 -11.77
N ASP A 37 7.74 14.69 -12.63
CA ASP A 37 6.33 14.58 -12.25
C ASP A 37 6.01 13.12 -11.89
N LEU A 38 6.47 12.16 -12.72
CA LEU A 38 6.32 10.75 -12.44
C LEU A 38 7.07 10.33 -11.17
N LEU A 39 8.28 10.85 -10.95
CA LEU A 39 9.03 10.58 -9.72
C LEU A 39 8.28 11.09 -8.49
N ASN A 40 7.70 12.28 -8.56
CA ASN A 40 6.90 12.84 -7.46
C ASN A 40 5.68 11.97 -7.14
N ASP A 41 4.99 11.44 -8.14
CA ASP A 41 3.86 10.51 -7.95
C ASP A 41 4.32 9.21 -7.25
N TYR A 42 5.45 8.63 -7.68
CA TYR A 42 6.02 7.43 -7.04
C TYR A 42 6.47 7.69 -5.60
N MET A 43 7.09 8.84 -5.35
CA MET A 43 7.51 9.25 -4.01
C MET A 43 6.31 9.49 -3.10
N GLN A 44 5.22 10.07 -3.62
CA GLN A 44 3.98 10.21 -2.88
C GLN A 44 3.40 8.85 -2.52
N GLN A 45 3.32 7.91 -3.47
CA GLN A 45 2.83 6.55 -3.21
C GLN A 45 3.71 5.82 -2.19
N ALA A 46 5.03 5.95 -2.30
CA ALA A 46 5.98 5.35 -1.37
C ALA A 46 5.90 5.93 0.05
N SER A 47 5.37 7.14 0.21
CA SER A 47 5.17 7.75 1.53
C SER A 47 4.01 7.12 2.32
N PHE A 48 3.18 6.29 1.69
CA PHE A 48 2.04 5.67 2.36
C PHE A 48 2.48 4.63 3.40
N ILE A 49 1.75 4.62 4.52
CA ILE A 49 1.84 3.62 5.57
C ILE A 49 0.55 2.82 5.58
N TYR A 50 0.68 1.50 5.69
CA TYR A 50 -0.42 0.58 5.82
C TYR A 50 -0.45 0.05 7.26
N GLU A 51 -1.57 0.22 7.95
CA GLU A 51 -1.77 -0.37 9.28
C GLU A 51 -2.80 -1.49 9.21
N PHE A 52 -2.36 -2.71 9.47
CA PHE A 52 -3.24 -3.86 9.65
C PHE A 52 -3.70 -3.89 11.10
N CYS A 53 -4.98 -3.63 11.31
CA CYS A 53 -5.60 -3.52 12.63
C CYS A 53 -6.12 -4.88 13.12
N GLU A 54 -6.20 -5.04 14.45
CA GLU A 54 -6.72 -6.27 15.10
C GLU A 54 -8.21 -6.53 14.80
N ASP A 55 -8.96 -5.49 14.41
CA ASP A 55 -10.37 -5.58 14.08
C ASP A 55 -10.66 -6.09 12.66
N GLY A 56 -9.62 -6.53 11.93
CA GLY A 56 -9.75 -7.02 10.56
C GLY A 56 -9.75 -5.92 9.50
N THR A 57 -9.39 -4.69 9.86
CA THR A 57 -9.25 -3.58 8.88
C THR A 57 -7.81 -3.32 8.47
N VAL A 58 -7.63 -2.80 7.26
CA VAL A 58 -6.36 -2.24 6.77
C VAL A 58 -6.59 -0.77 6.47
N GLU A 59 -5.84 0.09 7.14
CA GLU A 59 -5.89 1.53 6.90
C GLU A 59 -4.70 1.95 6.05
N THR A 60 -4.99 2.65 4.96
CA THR A 60 -3.96 3.34 4.17
C THR A 60 -3.86 4.76 4.69
N MET A 61 -2.65 5.16 5.06
CA MET A 61 -2.37 6.42 5.73
C MET A 61 -1.30 7.20 4.98
N MET A 62 -1.48 8.51 4.88
CA MET A 62 -0.49 9.43 4.32
C MET A 62 0.07 10.36 5.40
N PRO A 63 1.36 10.70 5.36
CA PRO A 63 1.92 11.68 6.29
C PRO A 63 1.29 13.06 6.03
N ILE A 64 0.88 13.74 7.10
CA ILE A 64 0.36 15.11 7.03
C ILE A 64 1.48 16.05 7.46
N PRO A 65 1.86 17.03 6.63
CA PRO A 65 2.76 18.11 7.05
C PRO A 65 2.22 18.83 8.28
N GLU A 66 3.07 19.18 9.25
CA GLU A 66 2.63 19.76 10.54
C GLU A 66 1.73 21.00 10.35
N GLU A 67 2.05 21.86 9.38
CA GLU A 67 1.27 23.07 9.05
C GLU A 67 -0.15 22.75 8.55
N MET A 68 -0.37 21.56 8.02
CA MET A 68 -1.65 21.09 7.48
C MET A 68 -2.46 20.26 8.49
N MET A 69 -1.89 19.95 9.66
CA MET A 69 -2.49 19.08 10.67
C MET A 69 -3.81 19.65 11.21
N GLU A 70 -3.82 20.93 11.60
CA GLU A 70 -5.03 21.58 12.14
C GLU A 70 -6.14 21.65 11.09
N LYS A 71 -5.78 22.00 9.85
CA LYS A 71 -6.73 22.02 8.73
C LYS A 71 -7.33 20.64 8.45
N ALA A 72 -6.52 19.58 8.52
CA ALA A 72 -7.01 18.21 8.35
C ALA A 72 -8.01 17.84 9.46
N LYS A 73 -7.75 18.23 10.71
CA LYS A 73 -8.69 18.03 11.83
C LYS A 73 -10.00 18.78 11.62
N GLU A 74 -9.93 20.05 11.21
CA GLU A 74 -11.12 20.87 10.93
C GLU A 74 -11.98 20.28 9.81
N GLN A 75 -11.36 19.62 8.84
CA GLN A 75 -12.05 18.91 7.75
C GLN A 75 -12.60 17.54 8.14
N GLY A 76 -12.44 17.14 9.41
CA GLY A 76 -12.93 15.85 9.91
C GLY A 76 -12.10 14.65 9.46
N ALA A 77 -10.86 14.85 9.01
CA ALA A 77 -9.97 13.75 8.66
C ALA A 77 -9.71 12.87 9.89
N LYS A 78 -9.71 11.55 9.69
CA LYS A 78 -9.29 10.61 10.72
C LYS A 78 -7.75 10.66 10.80
N ILE A 79 -7.23 11.10 11.94
CA ILE A 79 -5.79 11.28 12.15
C ILE A 79 -5.26 10.25 13.14
N LYS A 80 -4.13 9.62 12.81
CA LYS A 80 -3.38 8.70 13.65
C LYS A 80 -1.92 9.15 13.76
N GLY A 81 -1.58 9.79 14.88
CA GLY A 81 -0.27 10.41 15.05
C GLY A 81 -0.07 11.57 14.08
N ASN A 82 0.95 11.50 13.23
CA ASN A 82 1.24 12.47 12.17
C ASN A 82 0.67 12.06 10.79
N TYR A 83 -0.21 11.05 10.75
CA TYR A 83 -0.78 10.55 9.50
C TYR A 83 -2.29 10.77 9.42
N GLY A 84 -2.79 11.03 8.21
CA GLY A 84 -4.21 11.02 7.87
C GLY A 84 -4.59 9.69 7.24
N VAL A 85 -5.68 9.08 7.70
CA VAL A 85 -6.27 7.89 7.07
C VAL A 85 -7.01 8.33 5.82
N ILE A 86 -6.58 7.82 4.66
CA ILE A 86 -7.16 8.15 3.35
C ILE A 86 -8.01 7.02 2.76
N ASP A 87 -7.77 5.78 3.20
CA ASP A 87 -8.61 4.65 2.85
C ASP A 87 -8.68 3.66 4.01
N THR A 88 -9.79 2.93 4.10
CA THR A 88 -9.95 1.81 5.03
C THR A 88 -10.60 0.66 4.28
N THR A 89 -9.93 -0.48 4.23
CA THR A 89 -10.43 -1.71 3.65
C THR A 89 -10.38 -2.84 4.68
N VAL A 90 -10.77 -4.05 4.31
CA VAL A 90 -10.78 -5.22 5.20
C VAL A 90 -9.74 -6.25 4.79
N TRP A 91 -9.25 -7.01 5.75
CA TRP A 91 -8.45 -8.21 5.53
C TRP A 91 -9.05 -9.39 6.29
N LYS A 92 -8.75 -10.60 5.81
CA LYS A 92 -9.24 -11.85 6.40
C LYS A 92 -8.19 -12.93 6.29
N GLU A 93 -8.31 -13.93 7.14
CA GLU A 93 -7.55 -15.18 7.06
C GLU A 93 -8.50 -16.31 6.66
N GLU A 94 -8.17 -17.04 5.59
CA GLU A 94 -8.89 -18.21 5.11
C GLU A 94 -7.89 -19.30 4.77
N ASP A 95 -8.07 -20.50 5.30
CA ASP A 95 -7.19 -21.67 5.07
C ASP A 95 -5.69 -21.39 5.36
N GLY A 96 -5.41 -20.58 6.38
CA GLY A 96 -4.04 -20.19 6.77
C GLY A 96 -3.38 -19.19 5.82
N LYS A 97 -4.13 -18.66 4.84
CA LYS A 97 -3.71 -17.59 3.95
C LYS A 97 -4.40 -16.29 4.32
N ILE A 98 -3.69 -15.20 4.14
CA ILE A 98 -4.20 -13.86 4.43
C ILE A 98 -4.57 -13.18 3.13
N PHE A 99 -5.73 -12.55 3.11
CA PHE A 99 -6.24 -11.80 1.97
C PHE A 99 -6.66 -10.42 2.42
N TYR A 100 -6.56 -9.43 1.53
CA TYR A 100 -7.16 -8.11 1.74
C TYR A 100 -8.06 -7.76 0.57
N ASP A 101 -9.09 -6.98 0.86
CA ASP A 101 -10.01 -6.47 -0.14
C ASP A 101 -9.36 -5.31 -0.89
N THR A 102 -9.11 -5.52 -2.18
CA THR A 102 -8.55 -4.51 -3.09
C THR A 102 -9.55 -3.40 -3.42
N LYS A 103 -10.84 -3.62 -3.15
CA LYS A 103 -11.99 -2.84 -3.66
C LYS A 103 -12.10 -2.80 -5.19
N ILE A 104 -11.22 -3.51 -5.91
CA ILE A 104 -11.27 -3.66 -7.34
C ILE A 104 -12.29 -4.75 -7.64
N ASN A 105 -13.38 -4.36 -8.31
CA ASN A 105 -14.40 -5.27 -8.78
C ASN A 105 -14.20 -5.50 -10.28
N GLY A 106 -14.33 -6.74 -10.73
CA GLY A 106 -14.20 -7.11 -12.14
C GLY A 106 -15.05 -8.32 -12.47
N THR A 107 -15.28 -8.53 -13.77
CA THR A 107 -15.94 -9.72 -14.29
C THR A 107 -15.04 -10.42 -15.31
N VAL A 108 -15.02 -11.75 -15.29
CA VAL A 108 -14.38 -12.59 -16.31
C VAL A 108 -15.45 -13.53 -16.83
N MET A 109 -15.69 -13.51 -18.14
CA MET A 109 -16.79 -14.29 -18.76
C MET A 109 -18.15 -14.04 -18.08
N ASP A 110 -18.44 -12.77 -17.75
CA ASP A 110 -19.65 -12.32 -17.02
C ASP A 110 -19.78 -12.84 -15.57
N GLU A 111 -18.78 -13.55 -15.04
CA GLU A 111 -18.73 -13.98 -13.65
C GLU A 111 -17.96 -12.97 -12.80
N PRO A 112 -18.49 -12.55 -11.63
CA PRO A 112 -17.80 -11.64 -10.73
C PRO A 112 -16.55 -12.30 -10.15
N VAL A 113 -15.41 -11.63 -10.28
CA VAL A 113 -14.16 -12.03 -9.65
C VAL A 113 -14.12 -11.46 -8.23
N SER A 114 -13.62 -12.24 -7.28
CA SER A 114 -13.42 -11.76 -5.91
C SER A 114 -12.50 -10.54 -5.89
N SER A 115 -12.86 -9.52 -5.11
CA SER A 115 -12.01 -8.35 -4.89
C SER A 115 -10.86 -8.61 -3.92
N PHE A 116 -10.78 -9.82 -3.33
CA PHE A 116 -9.75 -10.19 -2.38
C PHE A 116 -8.48 -10.68 -3.09
N ALA A 117 -7.33 -10.12 -2.70
CA ALA A 117 -6.02 -10.56 -3.15
C ALA A 117 -5.20 -11.14 -1.98
N GLU A 118 -4.47 -12.22 -2.25
CA GLU A 118 -3.61 -12.89 -1.27
C GLU A 118 -2.41 -12.00 -0.91
N ILE A 119 -2.15 -11.83 0.39
CA ILE A 119 -0.92 -11.23 0.91
C ILE A 119 0.08 -12.35 1.14
N LYS A 120 1.27 -12.23 0.54
CA LYS A 120 2.33 -13.23 0.65
C LYS A 120 3.51 -12.67 1.42
N GLU A 121 3.95 -13.40 2.45
CA GLU A 121 5.18 -13.12 3.19
C GLU A 121 6.39 -13.69 2.42
N ALA A 122 7.46 -12.90 2.31
CA ALA A 122 8.75 -13.35 1.81
C ALA A 122 9.67 -13.79 2.95
N GLU A 123 10.75 -14.52 2.63
CA GLU A 123 11.69 -15.04 3.63
C GLU A 123 12.38 -13.95 4.47
N ASP A 124 12.48 -12.73 3.94
CA ASP A 124 13.07 -11.56 4.61
C ASP A 124 12.08 -10.82 5.53
N GLY A 125 10.85 -11.35 5.69
CA GLY A 125 9.79 -10.74 6.50
C GLY A 125 9.05 -9.58 5.82
N THR A 126 9.33 -9.30 4.55
CA THR A 126 8.51 -8.38 3.74
C THR A 126 7.23 -9.04 3.27
N ILE A 127 6.24 -8.24 2.89
CA ILE A 127 4.98 -8.75 2.33
C ILE A 127 4.73 -8.18 0.93
N ARG A 128 4.20 -9.04 0.05
CA ARG A 128 3.64 -8.68 -1.26
C ARG A 128 2.17 -8.30 -1.07
N PHE A 129 1.88 -7.03 -1.25
CA PHE A 129 0.58 -6.39 -1.10
C PHE A 129 0.12 -5.81 -2.46
N ASN A 130 -1.11 -5.32 -2.54
CA ASN A 130 -1.69 -4.73 -3.75
C ASN A 130 -1.64 -5.68 -4.98
N ALA A 131 -2.18 -6.89 -4.87
CA ALA A 131 -2.05 -7.96 -5.87
C ALA A 131 -0.58 -8.29 -6.28
N GLY A 132 0.37 -8.02 -5.38
CA GLY A 132 1.80 -8.22 -5.58
C GLY A 132 2.55 -7.02 -6.13
N PHE A 133 1.86 -5.92 -6.47
CA PHE A 133 2.45 -4.68 -6.99
C PHE A 133 3.01 -3.75 -5.91
N THR A 134 3.03 -4.14 -4.64
CA THR A 134 3.65 -3.34 -3.58
C THR A 134 4.39 -4.26 -2.63
N VAL A 135 5.67 -3.96 -2.37
CA VAL A 135 6.44 -4.65 -1.33
C VAL A 135 6.42 -3.77 -0.09
N LEU A 136 5.93 -4.32 1.01
CA LEU A 136 5.91 -3.63 2.28
C LEU A 136 6.90 -4.26 3.26
N GLU A 137 7.52 -3.42 4.07
CA GLU A 137 8.34 -3.84 5.21
C GLU A 137 7.80 -3.28 6.51
N ARG A 138 8.12 -3.97 7.60
CA ARG A 138 7.66 -3.60 8.94
C ARG A 138 8.29 -2.28 9.40
N VAL A 139 7.52 -1.47 10.14
CA VAL A 139 8.00 -0.24 10.83
C VAL A 139 8.40 -0.54 12.27
#